data_AF-A0A139H2X3-F1
#
_entry.id   AF-A0A139H2X3-F1
#
_cell.length_a   1.000
_cell.length_b   1.000
_cell.length_c   1.000
_cell.angle_alpha   90.00
_cell.angle_beta   90.00
_cell.angle_gamma   90.00
#
_symmetry.space_group_name_H-M   'P 1'
#
loop_
_entity.id
_entity.type
_entity.pdbx_description
1 polymer ?
#
loop_
_entity_poly.entity_id
_entity_poly.type
_entity_poly.pdbx_seq_one_letter_code
_entity_poly.pdbx_strand_id
1 'polypeptide(L)'
;MLISFSVWLIPSRPCTDASFLQSSGLLTDNAKVNVGIHIIFVPMLLLTGFLFGTNTPALPVPEWLAIPYLPPNLGTIACFLYSSLYILMEPVAGAMLAPLLLGATAYANHLTSTYGMQANYIAIGVHIFSWLVQFFGHGVFEGRAPALLDNLVQAIFLAPFFVWLEILFAFGYRPELKSRLDIAIEKEISKFKAKKAAKKANGQVEANGAANGHAK
;
A
#
# COMPACT_ATOMS: atom_id res chain seq x y z
N MET A 1 -0.59 4.37 -13.88
CA MET A 1 -0.92 3.15 -13.12
C MET A 1 0.00 2.98 -11.93
N LEU A 2 1.33 3.09 -12.11
CA LEU A 2 2.26 3.53 -11.04
C LEU A 2 1.81 4.86 -10.39
N ILE A 3 1.21 5.74 -11.20
CA ILE A 3 0.54 7.04 -10.93
C ILE A 3 -0.07 7.26 -9.54
N SER A 4 -0.69 6.28 -8.89
CA SER A 4 -1.31 6.51 -7.57
C SER A 4 -0.43 6.12 -6.39
N PHE A 5 0.52 5.21 -6.58
CA PHE A 5 1.52 4.79 -5.59
C PHE A 5 2.83 5.57 -5.72
N SER A 6 3.08 6.13 -6.91
CA SER A 6 4.26 6.94 -7.19
C SER A 6 4.34 8.23 -6.38
N VAL A 7 3.25 8.71 -5.80
CA VAL A 7 3.29 9.91 -4.94
C VAL A 7 3.70 9.54 -3.51
N TRP A 8 3.67 8.25 -3.16
CA TRP A 8 3.79 7.74 -1.78
C TRP A 8 5.20 7.37 -1.33
N LEU A 9 6.14 7.33 -2.27
CA LEU A 9 7.52 6.95 -2.02
C LEU A 9 8.38 8.20 -2.22
N ILE A 10 8.50 9.01 -1.18
CA ILE A 10 9.46 10.12 -1.15
C ILE A 10 10.83 9.50 -0.84
N PRO A 11 11.83 9.61 -1.73
CA PRO A 11 13.18 9.31 -1.33
C PRO A 11 13.70 10.40 -0.40
N SER A 12 14.02 10.00 0.82
CA SER A 12 15.16 10.55 1.54
C SER A 12 16.39 10.42 0.63
N ARG A 13 16.81 11.53 0.02
CA ARG A 13 18.16 11.67 -0.54
C ARG A 13 19.04 12.48 0.41
N PRO A 14 20.32 12.10 0.57
CA PRO A 14 21.39 13.04 0.89
C PRO A 14 21.85 13.68 -0.43
N CYS A 15 21.32 14.86 -0.77
CA CYS A 15 21.88 15.73 -1.80
C CYS A 15 21.63 17.19 -1.38
N THR A 16 22.58 17.70 -0.59
CA THR A 16 23.12 19.08 -0.49
C THR A 16 22.27 20.34 -0.66
N ASP A 17 20.95 20.32 -0.81
CA ASP A 17 20.14 21.54 -0.77
C ASP A 17 18.75 21.30 -0.14
N ALA A 18 18.74 21.32 1.20
CA ALA A 18 17.52 21.28 2.00
C ALA A 18 16.57 22.48 1.72
N SER A 19 17.10 23.55 1.14
CA SER A 19 16.41 24.82 0.85
C SER A 19 15.34 24.70 -0.25
N PHE A 20 15.63 23.98 -1.34
CA PHE A 20 14.72 23.81 -2.49
C PHE A 20 13.56 22.84 -2.21
N LEU A 21 13.81 21.83 -1.37
CA LEU A 21 12.79 20.87 -0.98
C LEU A 21 11.80 21.46 0.04
N GLN A 22 12.26 22.37 0.91
CA GLN A 22 11.42 23.15 1.82
C GLN A 22 10.50 24.13 1.05
N SER A 23 11.02 24.80 0.02
CA SER A 23 10.26 25.80 -0.78
C SER A 23 9.23 25.18 -1.72
N SER A 24 9.33 23.89 -2.01
CA SER A 24 8.45 23.18 -2.95
C SER A 24 7.20 22.55 -2.31
N GLY A 25 7.06 22.64 -0.97
CA GLY A 25 5.95 22.07 -0.20
C GLY A 25 5.89 20.53 -0.22
N LEU A 26 6.92 19.86 -0.78
CA LEU A 26 7.00 18.41 -0.95
C LEU A 26 7.61 17.68 0.27
N LEU A 27 8.23 18.41 1.19
CA LEU A 27 8.71 17.89 2.48
C LEU A 27 8.03 18.62 3.64
N THR A 28 6.70 18.46 3.77
CA THR A 28 6.04 18.81 5.03
C THR A 28 6.14 17.62 5.99
N ASP A 29 6.24 17.86 7.30
CA ASP A 29 6.25 16.80 8.31
C ASP A 29 5.07 15.83 8.16
N ASN A 30 3.96 16.33 7.61
CA ASN A 30 2.75 15.59 7.28
C ASN A 30 2.98 14.43 6.29
N ALA A 31 3.89 14.59 5.32
CA ALA A 31 4.18 13.54 4.34
C ALA A 31 4.91 12.35 4.97
N LYS A 32 5.83 12.61 5.91
CA LYS A 32 6.56 11.57 6.65
C LYS A 32 5.63 10.81 7.60
N VAL A 33 4.72 11.52 8.28
CA VAL A 33 3.71 10.92 9.16
C VAL A 33 2.82 9.95 8.37
N ASN A 34 2.38 10.36 7.19
CA ASN A 34 1.52 9.56 6.32
C ASN A 34 2.23 8.30 5.78
N VAL A 35 3.51 8.39 5.42
CA VAL A 35 4.33 7.21 5.08
C VAL A 35 4.45 6.25 6.28
N GLY A 36 4.66 6.78 7.48
CA GLY A 36 4.71 5.97 8.70
C GLY A 36 3.40 5.21 8.96
N ILE A 37 2.25 5.88 8.79
CA ILE A 37 0.92 5.26 8.84
C ILE A 37 0.83 4.11 7.82
N HIS A 38 1.27 4.32 6.59
CA HIS A 38 1.21 3.30 5.54
C HIS A 38 2.08 2.07 5.86
N ILE A 39 3.32 2.29 6.31
CA ILE A 39 4.27 1.23 6.66
C ILE A 39 3.71 0.34 7.80
N ILE A 40 2.96 0.92 8.74
CA ILE A 40 2.39 0.18 9.87
C ILE A 40 1.09 -0.50 9.47
N PHE A 41 0.14 0.22 8.87
CA PHE A 41 -1.23 -0.26 8.75
C PHE A 41 -1.50 -1.10 7.48
N VAL A 42 -0.69 -0.99 6.42
CA VAL A 42 -0.83 -1.89 5.25
C VAL A 42 -0.50 -3.34 5.58
N PRO A 43 0.63 -3.66 6.25
CA PRO A 43 0.88 -5.03 6.69
C PRO A 43 -0.22 -5.56 7.61
N MET A 44 -0.74 -4.72 8.52
CA MET A 44 -1.85 -5.12 9.41
C MET A 44 -3.13 -5.45 8.64
N LEU A 45 -3.46 -4.71 7.58
CA LEU A 45 -4.58 -5.04 6.69
C LEU A 45 -4.37 -6.37 5.98
N LEU A 46 -3.15 -6.65 5.49
CA LEU A 46 -2.84 -7.92 4.84
C LEU A 46 -2.99 -9.10 5.83
N LEU A 47 -2.42 -8.97 7.03
CA LEU A 47 -2.44 -10.03 8.04
C LEU A 47 -3.85 -10.31 8.57
N THR A 48 -4.63 -9.26 8.84
CA THR A 48 -6.04 -9.43 9.24
C THR A 48 -6.87 -10.02 8.09
N GLY A 49 -6.57 -9.68 6.84
CA GLY A 49 -7.16 -10.31 5.66
C GLY A 49 -6.88 -11.81 5.57
N PHE A 50 -5.62 -12.23 5.82
CA PHE A 50 -5.29 -13.66 5.90
C PHE A 50 -6.03 -14.36 7.03
N LEU A 51 -6.12 -13.73 8.21
CA LEU A 51 -6.87 -14.25 9.35
C LEU A 51 -8.35 -14.45 9.02
N PHE A 52 -8.99 -13.51 8.32
CA PHE A 52 -10.37 -13.74 7.86
C PHE A 52 -10.47 -14.96 6.93
N GLY A 53 -9.49 -15.13 6.03
CA GLY A 53 -9.39 -16.31 5.18
C GLY A 53 -9.22 -17.64 5.93
N THR A 54 -8.61 -17.64 7.13
CA THR A 54 -8.43 -18.89 7.90
C THR A 54 -9.72 -19.46 8.47
N ASN A 55 -10.80 -18.67 8.51
CA ASN A 55 -12.13 -19.13 8.93
C ASN A 55 -12.84 -20.01 7.88
N THR A 56 -12.27 -20.12 6.68
CA THR A 56 -12.83 -20.96 5.63
C THR A 56 -12.44 -22.44 5.83
N PRO A 57 -13.31 -23.40 5.45
CA PRO A 57 -12.95 -24.81 5.49
C PRO A 57 -11.69 -25.10 4.68
N ALA A 58 -10.79 -25.91 5.24
CA ALA A 58 -9.62 -26.38 4.51
C ALA A 58 -10.05 -27.33 3.38
N LEU A 59 -9.41 -27.21 2.22
CA LEU A 59 -9.60 -28.14 1.13
C LEU A 59 -9.07 -29.53 1.51
N PRO A 60 -9.75 -30.62 1.12
CA PRO A 60 -9.22 -31.96 1.32
C PRO A 60 -7.98 -32.14 0.44
N VAL A 61 -6.83 -32.37 1.08
CA VAL A 61 -5.56 -32.66 0.41
C VAL A 61 -5.00 -33.99 0.87
N PRO A 62 -4.27 -34.73 0.02
CA PRO A 62 -3.55 -35.92 0.45
C PRO A 62 -2.57 -35.60 1.58
N GLU A 63 -2.31 -36.58 2.45
CA GLU A 63 -1.45 -36.41 3.64
C GLU A 63 -0.03 -35.92 3.28
N TRP A 64 0.50 -36.34 2.13
CA TRP A 64 1.82 -35.91 1.66
C TRP A 64 1.90 -34.43 1.27
N LEU A 65 0.76 -33.76 1.07
CA LEU A 65 0.67 -32.33 0.75
C LEU A 65 0.22 -31.50 1.97
N ALA A 66 -0.13 -32.15 3.08
CA ALA A 66 -0.54 -31.46 4.29
C ALA A 66 0.66 -30.78 4.97
N ILE A 67 0.60 -29.46 5.10
CA ILE A 67 1.65 -28.67 5.77
C ILE A 67 1.20 -28.36 7.20
N PRO A 68 2.00 -28.72 8.23
CA PRO A 68 1.70 -28.38 9.62
C PRO A 68 1.44 -26.87 9.79
N TYR A 69 0.39 -26.52 10.53
CA TYR A 69 -0.03 -25.14 10.83
C TYR A 69 -0.46 -24.29 9.62
N LEU A 70 -0.44 -24.85 8.40
CA LEU A 70 -0.87 -24.20 7.18
C LEU A 70 -1.91 -25.07 6.46
N PRO A 71 -3.09 -25.30 7.09
CA PRO A 71 -4.18 -26.00 6.41
C PRO A 71 -4.55 -25.24 5.12
N PRO A 72 -4.90 -25.93 4.02
CA PRO A 72 -5.19 -25.32 2.72
C PRO A 72 -6.59 -24.65 2.69
N ASN A 73 -6.81 -23.69 3.59
CA ASN A 73 -7.94 -22.77 3.58
C ASN A 73 -7.62 -21.51 2.77
N LEU A 74 -8.60 -20.63 2.60
CA LEU A 74 -8.46 -19.41 1.81
C LEU A 74 -7.31 -18.51 2.30
N GLY A 75 -7.06 -18.43 3.61
CA GLY A 75 -5.96 -17.64 4.18
C GLY A 75 -4.59 -18.16 3.76
N THR A 76 -4.39 -19.47 3.84
CA THR A 76 -3.17 -20.15 3.37
C THR A 76 -3.00 -20.04 1.86
N ILE A 77 -4.07 -20.24 1.08
CA ILE A 77 -4.05 -20.10 -0.39
C ILE A 77 -3.66 -18.67 -0.77
N ALA A 78 -4.26 -17.67 -0.13
CA ALA A 78 -3.92 -16.26 -0.34
C ALA A 78 -2.45 -16.00 0.02
N CYS A 79 -1.94 -16.53 1.13
CA CYS A 79 -0.53 -16.38 1.50
C CYS A 79 0.43 -16.94 0.44
N PHE A 80 0.16 -18.13 -0.10
CA PHE A 80 0.95 -18.69 -1.20
C PHE A 80 0.86 -17.88 -2.48
N LEU A 81 -0.34 -17.37 -2.82
CA LEU A 81 -0.53 -16.49 -3.97
C LEU A 81 0.29 -15.20 -3.83
N TYR A 82 0.21 -14.53 -2.67
CA TYR A 82 0.97 -13.31 -2.38
C TYR A 82 2.48 -13.58 -2.40
N SER A 83 2.94 -14.64 -1.75
CA SER A 83 4.36 -15.01 -1.72
C SER A 83 4.89 -15.29 -3.12
N SER A 84 4.13 -16.05 -3.93
CA SER A 84 4.50 -16.35 -5.33
C SER A 84 4.55 -15.09 -6.17
N LEU A 85 3.53 -14.22 -6.07
CA LEU A 85 3.48 -12.94 -6.76
C LEU A 85 4.71 -12.08 -6.42
N TYR A 86 5.08 -11.99 -5.15
CA TYR A 86 6.20 -11.16 -4.70
C TYR A 86 7.56 -11.71 -5.11
N ILE A 87 7.74 -13.03 -5.11
CA ILE A 87 8.93 -13.69 -5.65
C ILE A 87 9.03 -13.46 -7.16
N LEU A 88 7.92 -13.55 -7.90
CA LEU A 88 7.90 -13.28 -9.35
C LEU A 88 8.23 -11.81 -9.67
N MET A 89 7.83 -10.88 -8.80
CA MET A 89 8.12 -9.45 -8.97
C MET A 89 9.58 -9.09 -8.69
N GLU A 90 10.12 -9.51 -7.54
CA GLU A 90 11.54 -9.37 -7.23
C GLU A 90 11.99 -10.59 -6.42
N PRO A 91 12.76 -11.52 -7.02
CA PRO A 91 13.04 -12.82 -6.41
C PRO A 91 13.67 -12.75 -5.03
N VAL A 92 14.59 -11.81 -4.79
CA VAL A 92 15.34 -11.75 -3.53
C VAL A 92 14.48 -11.16 -2.42
N ALA A 93 13.88 -9.98 -2.62
CA ALA A 93 12.99 -9.35 -1.64
C ALA A 93 11.74 -10.19 -1.39
N GLY A 94 11.15 -10.76 -2.44
CA GLY A 94 10.02 -11.67 -2.34
C GLY A 94 10.36 -12.93 -1.53
N ALA A 95 11.52 -13.54 -1.78
CA ALA A 95 11.97 -14.71 -1.02
C ALA A 95 12.26 -14.38 0.45
N MET A 96 12.74 -13.17 0.76
CA MET A 96 12.92 -12.70 2.13
C MET A 96 11.57 -12.48 2.86
N LEU A 97 10.54 -12.01 2.14
CA LEU A 97 9.22 -11.76 2.70
C LEU A 97 8.38 -13.03 2.88
N ALA A 98 8.53 -14.01 1.98
CA ALA A 98 7.77 -15.25 1.99
C ALA A 98 7.74 -15.99 3.34
N PRO A 99 8.86 -16.24 4.05
CA PRO A 99 8.83 -16.90 5.35
C PRO A 99 8.11 -16.07 6.42
N LEU A 100 8.15 -14.73 6.33
CA LEU A 100 7.40 -13.85 7.24
C LEU A 100 5.89 -13.98 7.02
N LEU A 101 5.45 -14.01 5.75
CA LEU A 101 4.04 -14.21 5.42
C LEU A 101 3.56 -15.60 5.83
N LEU A 102 4.34 -16.65 5.54
CA LEU A 102 4.01 -18.02 5.93
C LEU A 102 3.92 -18.17 7.46
N GLY A 103 4.90 -17.63 8.20
CA GLY A 103 4.88 -17.64 9.66
C GLY A 103 3.69 -16.88 10.24
N ALA A 104 3.39 -15.70 9.68
CA ALA A 104 2.24 -14.92 10.12
C ALA A 104 0.90 -15.59 9.80
N THR A 105 0.76 -16.24 8.65
CA THR A 105 -0.43 -17.01 8.29
C THR A 105 -0.57 -18.27 9.15
N ALA A 106 0.53 -18.96 9.46
CA ALA A 106 0.51 -20.08 10.40
C ALA A 106 0.04 -19.63 11.79
N TYR A 107 0.52 -18.47 12.26
CA TYR A 107 0.05 -17.86 13.50
C TYR A 107 -1.42 -17.43 13.42
N ALA A 108 -1.87 -16.87 12.31
CA ALA A 108 -3.28 -16.55 12.09
C ALA A 108 -4.19 -17.79 12.13
N ASN A 109 -3.75 -18.92 11.55
CA ASN A 109 -4.45 -20.19 11.67
C ASN A 109 -4.53 -20.64 13.13
N HIS A 110 -3.41 -20.55 13.87
CA HIS A 110 -3.38 -20.85 15.30
C HIS A 110 -4.34 -19.96 16.10
N LEU A 111 -4.36 -18.64 15.84
CA LEU A 111 -5.26 -17.71 16.52
C LEU A 111 -6.73 -18.06 16.29
N THR A 112 -7.12 -18.32 15.04
CA THR A 112 -8.50 -18.70 14.71
C THR A 112 -8.86 -20.06 15.31
N SER A 113 -7.95 -21.04 15.31
CA SER A 113 -8.22 -22.35 15.94
C SER A 113 -8.32 -22.28 17.47
N THR A 114 -7.53 -21.42 18.11
CA THR A 114 -7.43 -21.35 19.57
C THR A 114 -8.49 -20.44 20.18
N TYR A 115 -8.78 -19.31 19.55
CA TYR A 115 -9.64 -18.26 20.12
C TYR A 115 -10.96 -18.06 19.35
N GLY A 116 -11.14 -18.72 18.20
CA GLY A 116 -12.36 -18.65 17.40
C GLY A 116 -12.81 -17.21 17.13
N MET A 117 -14.04 -16.90 17.55
CA MET A 117 -14.62 -15.57 17.30
C MET A 117 -13.92 -14.41 18.00
N GLN A 118 -13.21 -14.63 19.10
CA GLN A 118 -12.45 -13.56 19.74
C GLN A 118 -11.32 -13.05 18.83
N ALA A 119 -10.60 -13.96 18.16
CA ALA A 119 -9.57 -13.58 17.18
C ALA A 119 -10.17 -12.74 16.04
N ASN A 120 -11.37 -13.12 15.57
CA ASN A 120 -12.07 -12.37 14.53
C ASN A 120 -12.52 -10.98 15.00
N TYR A 121 -13.04 -10.82 16.22
CA TYR A 121 -13.43 -9.50 16.71
C TYR A 121 -12.24 -8.55 16.82
N ILE A 122 -11.11 -9.05 17.33
CA ILE A 122 -9.86 -8.27 17.38
C ILE A 122 -9.39 -7.93 15.97
N ALA A 123 -9.39 -8.90 15.07
CA ALA A 123 -8.97 -8.70 13.68
C ALA A 123 -9.87 -7.69 12.95
N ILE A 124 -11.20 -7.74 13.15
CA ILE A 124 -12.15 -6.75 12.60
C ILE A 124 -11.85 -5.36 13.16
N GLY A 125 -11.66 -5.24 14.47
CA GLY A 125 -11.31 -3.97 15.11
C GLY A 125 -10.03 -3.37 14.54
N VAL A 126 -8.97 -4.17 14.42
CA VAL A 126 -7.70 -3.77 13.81
C VAL A 126 -7.88 -3.43 12.33
N HIS A 127 -8.63 -4.21 11.57
CA HIS A 127 -8.82 -3.99 10.12
C HIS A 127 -9.55 -2.67 9.85
N ILE A 128 -10.65 -2.42 10.56
CA ILE A 128 -11.41 -1.17 10.45
C ILE A 128 -10.56 0.01 10.90
N PHE A 129 -9.89 -0.10 12.05
CA PHE A 129 -9.01 0.96 12.54
C PHE A 129 -7.89 1.28 11.55
N SER A 130 -7.26 0.25 10.97
CA SER A 130 -6.19 0.40 9.98
C SER A 130 -6.67 1.14 8.73
N TRP A 131 -7.88 0.86 8.25
CA TRP A 131 -8.49 1.60 7.14
C TRP A 131 -8.80 3.04 7.54
N LEU A 132 -9.41 3.27 8.71
CA LEU A 132 -9.76 4.61 9.17
C LEU A 132 -8.53 5.51 9.30
N VAL A 133 -7.46 5.02 9.92
CA VAL A 133 -6.22 5.81 10.08
C VAL A 133 -5.58 6.09 8.74
N GLN A 134 -5.55 5.12 7.81
CA GLN A 134 -5.05 5.36 6.47
C GLN A 134 -5.90 6.40 5.74
N PHE A 135 -7.22 6.23 5.67
CA PHE A 135 -8.12 7.19 5.01
C PHE A 135 -8.04 8.58 5.63
N PHE A 136 -7.90 8.68 6.95
CA PHE A 136 -7.69 9.95 7.63
C PHE A 136 -6.34 10.57 7.24
N GLY A 137 -5.27 9.77 7.21
CA GLY A 137 -3.95 10.14 6.70
C GLY A 137 -4.02 10.75 5.30
N HIS A 138 -4.65 10.01 4.37
CA HIS A 138 -4.89 10.43 2.99
C HIS A 138 -5.75 11.70 2.87
N GLY A 139 -6.89 11.72 3.56
CA GLY A 139 -7.93 12.74 3.37
C GLY A 139 -7.55 14.08 3.98
N VAL A 140 -6.99 14.07 5.20
CA VAL A 140 -6.68 15.29 5.95
C VAL A 140 -5.34 15.88 5.55
N PHE A 141 -4.31 15.06 5.33
CA PHE A 141 -2.96 15.55 5.09
C PHE A 141 -2.61 15.73 3.60
N GLU A 142 -3.28 15.01 2.68
CA GLU A 142 -2.99 15.14 1.25
C GLU A 142 -4.13 15.77 0.43
N GLY A 143 -5.37 15.79 0.94
CA GLY A 143 -6.53 16.35 0.21
C GLY A 143 -6.77 15.69 -1.15
N ARG A 144 -6.35 14.43 -1.32
CA ARG A 144 -6.46 13.67 -2.56
C ARG A 144 -7.62 12.69 -2.42
N ALA A 145 -8.54 12.70 -3.40
CA ALA A 145 -9.49 11.61 -3.52
C ALA A 145 -8.71 10.31 -3.76
N PRO A 146 -8.96 9.25 -3.00
CA PRO A 146 -8.25 7.99 -3.16
C PRO A 146 -8.55 7.46 -4.57
N ALA A 147 -7.52 7.27 -5.41
CA ALA A 147 -7.67 6.60 -6.72
C ALA A 147 -7.95 5.08 -6.58
N LEU A 148 -8.45 4.68 -5.41
CA LEU A 148 -8.72 3.31 -5.00
C LEU A 148 -9.89 2.72 -5.77
N LEU A 149 -10.92 3.48 -6.14
CA LEU A 149 -12.11 2.86 -6.74
C LEU A 149 -11.86 2.23 -8.12
N ASP A 150 -10.97 2.82 -8.93
CA ASP A 150 -10.72 2.32 -10.30
C ASP A 150 -9.65 1.22 -10.36
N ASN A 151 -8.87 1.02 -9.30
CA ASN A 151 -7.76 0.05 -9.31
C ASN A 151 -7.46 -0.57 -7.92
N LEU A 152 -8.50 -0.76 -7.11
CA LEU A 152 -8.41 -1.25 -5.74
C LEU A 152 -7.66 -2.58 -5.64
N VAL A 153 -7.97 -3.48 -6.57
CA VAL A 153 -7.41 -4.83 -6.59
C VAL A 153 -5.88 -4.74 -6.72
N GLN A 154 -5.37 -4.05 -7.74
CA GLN A 154 -3.93 -3.88 -7.91
C GLN A 154 -3.28 -3.18 -6.71
N ALA A 155 -3.97 -2.19 -6.14
CA ALA A 155 -3.50 -1.46 -4.97
C ALA A 155 -3.31 -2.39 -3.76
N ILE A 156 -4.29 -3.23 -3.47
CA ILE A 156 -4.25 -4.18 -2.35
C ILE A 156 -3.13 -5.22 -2.55
N PHE A 157 -2.94 -5.72 -3.78
CA PHE A 157 -1.89 -6.71 -4.04
C PHE A 157 -0.48 -6.12 -3.97
N LEU A 158 -0.25 -4.92 -4.52
CA LEU A 158 1.09 -4.36 -4.65
C LEU A 158 1.54 -3.53 -3.44
N ALA A 159 0.62 -2.89 -2.71
CA ALA A 159 0.98 -2.00 -1.60
C ALA A 159 1.84 -2.69 -0.52
N PRO A 160 1.52 -3.91 -0.04
CA PRO A 160 2.33 -4.56 0.99
C PRO A 160 3.76 -4.85 0.52
N PHE A 161 3.95 -5.17 -0.75
CA PHE A 161 5.27 -5.40 -1.32
C PHE A 161 6.10 -4.13 -1.42
N PHE A 162 5.48 -3.01 -1.78
CA PHE A 162 6.19 -1.72 -1.79
C PHE A 162 6.60 -1.27 -0.39
N VAL A 163 5.75 -1.49 0.63
CA VAL A 163 6.14 -1.26 2.03
C VAL A 163 7.35 -2.11 2.41
N TRP A 164 7.38 -3.37 2.01
CA TRP A 164 8.53 -4.24 2.24
C TRP A 164 9.80 -3.75 1.55
N LEU A 165 9.71 -3.33 0.29
CA LEU A 165 10.84 -2.76 -0.44
C LEU A 165 11.35 -1.46 0.21
N GLU A 166 10.47 -0.59 0.70
CA GLU A 166 10.86 0.64 1.40
C GLU A 166 11.67 0.34 2.66
N ILE A 167 11.26 -0.67 3.43
CA ILE A 167 12.01 -1.16 4.59
C ILE A 167 13.40 -1.66 4.15
N LEU A 168 13.47 -2.50 3.11
CA LEU A 168 14.74 -3.01 2.59
C LEU A 168 15.64 -1.88 2.06
N PHE A 169 15.08 -0.88 1.38
CA PHE A 169 15.79 0.28 0.89
C PHE A 169 16.37 1.13 2.02
N ALA A 170 15.66 1.24 3.15
CA ALA A 170 16.20 1.88 4.35
C ALA A 170 17.43 1.13 4.92
N PHE A 171 17.52 -0.19 4.70
CA PHE A 171 18.71 -1.00 5.00
C PHE A 171 19.77 -1.00 3.88
N GLY A 172 19.61 -0.20 2.83
CA GLY A 172 20.58 -0.09 1.73
C GLY A 172 20.45 -1.16 0.65
N TYR A 173 19.34 -1.89 0.59
CA TYR A 173 19.09 -2.88 -0.46
C TYR A 173 18.98 -2.21 -1.85
N ARG A 174 19.77 -2.69 -2.82
CA ARG A 174 19.71 -2.30 -4.25
C ARG A 174 19.46 -0.79 -4.51
N PRO A 175 20.41 0.09 -4.18
CA PRO A 175 20.26 1.54 -4.33
C PRO A 175 19.97 1.99 -5.77
N GLU A 176 20.41 1.23 -6.77
CA GLU A 176 20.11 1.48 -8.18
C GLU A 176 18.62 1.26 -8.50
N LEU A 177 18.01 0.22 -7.91
CA LEU A 177 16.58 -0.05 -8.07
C LEU A 177 15.75 1.07 -7.42
N LYS A 178 16.15 1.48 -6.21
CA LYS A 178 15.56 2.63 -5.53
C LYS A 178 15.65 3.89 -6.39
N SER A 179 16.83 4.21 -6.94
CA SER A 179 16.99 5.40 -7.79
C SER A 179 16.12 5.35 -9.04
N ARG A 180 15.95 4.18 -9.67
CA ARG A 180 15.08 4.05 -10.85
C ARG A 180 13.61 4.23 -10.48
N LEU A 181 13.20 3.72 -9.32
CA LEU A 181 11.86 3.89 -8.79
C LEU A 181 11.59 5.38 -8.49
N ASP A 182 12.54 6.06 -7.84
CA ASP A 182 12.49 7.50 -7.53
C ASP A 182 12.29 8.36 -8.78
N ILE A 183 13.02 8.06 -9.87
CA ILE A 183 12.88 8.76 -11.15
C ILE A 183 11.49 8.53 -11.76
N ALA A 184 11.01 7.28 -11.74
CA ALA A 184 9.68 6.96 -12.23
C ALA A 184 8.58 7.68 -11.42
N ILE A 185 8.78 7.79 -10.11
CA ILE A 185 7.93 8.51 -9.18
C ILE A 185 7.82 9.99 -9.54
N GLU A 186 8.96 10.67 -9.67
CA GLU A 186 9.01 12.09 -9.97
C GLU A 186 8.32 12.43 -11.31
N LYS A 187 8.52 11.56 -12.30
CA LYS A 187 7.84 11.67 -13.60
C LYS A 187 6.32 11.58 -13.48
N GLU A 188 5.79 10.75 -12.60
CA GLU A 188 4.34 10.65 -12.40
C GLU A 188 3.78 11.80 -11.56
N ILE A 189 4.52 12.30 -10.55
CA ILE A 189 4.14 13.48 -9.77
C ILE A 189 4.01 14.71 -10.67
N SER A 190 4.99 14.95 -11.55
CA SER A 190 4.99 16.08 -12.47
C SER A 190 3.80 16.02 -13.45
N LYS A 191 3.51 14.85 -14.03
CA LYS A 191 2.31 14.63 -14.86
C LYS A 191 1.01 14.92 -14.11
N PHE A 192 0.91 14.47 -12.87
CA PHE A 192 -0.28 14.72 -12.05
C PHE A 192 -0.47 16.21 -11.75
N LYS A 193 0.61 16.92 -11.38
CA LYS A 193 0.59 18.37 -11.16
C LYS A 193 0.16 19.12 -12.43
N ALA A 194 0.72 18.75 -13.59
CA ALA A 194 0.34 19.33 -14.87
C ALA A 194 -1.15 19.12 -15.19
N LYS A 195 -1.67 17.91 -14.98
CA LYS A 195 -3.11 17.61 -15.14
C LYS A 195 -3.99 18.43 -14.19
N LYS A 196 -3.58 18.58 -12.91
CA LYS A 196 -4.31 19.39 -11.92
C LYS A 196 -4.33 20.87 -12.31
N ALA A 197 -3.20 21.40 -12.78
CA ALA A 197 -3.10 22.78 -13.27
C ALA A 197 -3.99 23.01 -14.51
N ALA A 198 -3.94 22.10 -15.49
CA ALA A 198 -4.80 22.17 -16.67
C ALA A 198 -6.30 22.09 -16.34
N LYS A 199 -6.70 21.21 -15.41
CA LYS A 199 -8.09 21.12 -14.94
C LYS A 199 -8.55 22.39 -14.21
N LYS A 200 -7.67 23.00 -13.41
CA LYS A 200 -7.94 24.29 -12.74
C LYS A 200 -8.09 25.43 -13.76
N ALA A 201 -7.25 25.47 -14.78
CA ALA A 201 -7.33 26.45 -15.86
C ALA A 201 -8.64 26.31 -16.66
N ASN A 202 -9.00 25.10 -17.09
CA ASN A 202 -10.25 24.87 -17.82
C ASN A 202 -11.50 25.18 -16.99
N GLY A 203 -11.53 24.82 -15.70
CA GLY A 203 -12.64 25.16 -14.81
C GLY A 203 -12.79 26.67 -14.55
N GLN A 204 -11.68 27.44 -14.57
CA GLN A 204 -11.73 28.90 -14.50
C GLN A 204 -12.22 29.53 -15.81
N VAL A 205 -11.88 28.96 -16.96
CA VAL A 205 -12.37 29.43 -18.27
C VAL A 205 -13.88 29.20 -18.41
N GLU A 206 -14.40 28.06 -17.98
CA GLU A 206 -15.85 27.78 -17.98
C GLU A 206 -16.62 28.70 -17.00
N ALA A 207 -16.10 28.93 -15.79
CA ALA A 207 -16.72 29.84 -14.82
C ALA A 207 -16.73 31.30 -15.31
N ASN A 208 -15.66 31.76 -15.96
CA ASN A 208 -15.58 33.12 -16.53
C ASN A 208 -16.42 33.26 -17.82
N GLY A 209 -16.57 32.19 -18.61
CA GLY A 209 -17.43 32.16 -19.80
C GLY A 209 -18.93 32.20 -19.46
N ALA A 210 -19.34 31.51 -18.39
CA ALA A 210 -20.72 31.55 -17.89
C ALA A 210 -21.10 32.93 -17.30
N ALA A 211 -20.17 33.61 -16.62
CA ALA A 211 -20.40 34.95 -16.07
C ALA A 211 -20.57 36.02 -17.17
N ASN A 212 -19.89 35.88 -18.31
CA ASN A 212 -20.02 36.80 -19.45
C ASN A 212 -21.20 36.48 -20.39
N GLY A 213 -21.86 35.33 -20.22
CA GLY A 213 -22.99 34.90 -21.06
C GLY A 213 -24.38 35.38 -20.60
N HIS A 214 -24.48 36.05 -19.45
CA HIS A 214 -25.76 36.53 -18.87
C HIS A 214 -25.95 38.04 -18.98
N ALA A 215 -25.16 38.71 -19.82
CA ALA A 215 -25.31 40.12 -20.17
C ALA A 215 -25.78 40.26 -21.62
N LYS A 216 -27.05 39.89 -21.90
CA LYS A 216 -27.79 40.35 -23.08
C LYS A 216 -29.27 40.38 -22.77
#